data_AF-A0A9Q1FCS4-F1
#
_entry.id   AF-A0A9Q1FCS4-F1
#
_cell.length_a   1.000
_cell.length_b   1.000
_cell.length_c   1.000
_cell.angle_alpha   90.00
_cell.angle_beta   90.00
_cell.angle_gamma   90.00
#
_symmetry.space_group_name_H-M   'P 1'
#
loop_
_entity.id
_entity.type
_entity.pdbx_description
1 polymer ?
#
loop_
_entity_poly.entity_id
_entity_poly.type
_entity_poly.pdbx_seq_one_letter_code
_entity_poly.pdbx_strand_id
1 'polypeptide(L)'
;MFSYRMHHIQPHYRVQLLSHLHSLAAVPQTNQNQLHLCVESTALRLITALGSSEVQPQFTRFLSDPKTVLSAESEELNRALILTLARATHVTDFFTGSDSIQGTWCKDILQTIMSFTPHNWASHTLSCFPAPLQAFFKQNNVPQESRFNLKKNVEEEYRKWKSMTNENDIITHFSMQGSPPLFLCLLWKMLLETDHINQIGFRVLERIGARALVAHVRTFADFLVYEFSTSAGGQQLNKCIEILNDMVWKYNIVTLDRLILCLAMRSHEGNEAQVCYFIIQLLLLKPNDFRNRVSDFVKENAPEHWLQSDWHTKHMTYHKSAPPSALPLCFRLSLLISLSLSLTLTHTHTHTPHIAF
;
A
#
# COMPACT_ATOMS: atom_id res chain seq x y z
N MET A 1 -3.03 -18.61 -10.11
CA MET A 1 -2.22 -19.85 -10.02
C MET A 1 -0.87 -19.59 -9.36
N PHE A 2 0.03 -18.81 -9.98
CA PHE A 2 1.39 -18.57 -9.45
C PHE A 2 1.41 -18.18 -7.96
N SER A 3 0.65 -17.16 -7.60
CA SER A 3 0.64 -16.51 -6.28
C SER A 3 0.17 -17.39 -5.11
N TYR A 4 -0.55 -18.47 -5.39
CA TYR A 4 -1.26 -19.27 -4.38
C TYR A 4 -1.00 -20.78 -4.48
N ARG A 5 -0.28 -21.25 -5.52
CA ARG A 5 -0.10 -22.67 -5.79
C ARG A 5 1.34 -23.09 -6.06
N MET A 6 2.19 -22.17 -6.49
CA MET A 6 3.57 -22.48 -6.84
C MET A 6 4.45 -22.41 -5.58
N HIS A 7 5.31 -23.40 -5.43
CA HIS A 7 6.30 -23.53 -4.37
C HIS A 7 7.68 -23.78 -4.99
N HIS A 8 8.76 -23.51 -4.23
CA HIS A 8 10.15 -23.80 -4.64
C HIS A 8 10.55 -23.32 -6.05
N ILE A 9 10.13 -22.10 -6.43
CA ILE A 9 10.51 -21.51 -7.71
C ILE A 9 11.90 -20.89 -7.61
N GLN A 10 12.77 -21.21 -8.56
CA GLN A 10 14.13 -20.67 -8.58
C GLN A 10 14.09 -19.12 -8.65
N PRO A 11 15.02 -18.42 -7.99
CA PRO A 11 14.99 -16.96 -7.89
C PRO A 11 14.94 -16.23 -9.23
N HIS A 12 15.69 -16.73 -10.22
CA HIS A 12 15.76 -16.09 -11.53
C HIS A 12 14.41 -16.12 -12.28
N TYR A 13 13.63 -17.21 -12.16
CA TYR A 13 12.28 -17.27 -12.73
C TYR A 13 11.31 -16.33 -12.02
N ARG A 14 11.47 -16.14 -10.70
CA ARG A 14 10.68 -15.17 -9.93
C ARG A 14 10.97 -13.74 -10.41
N VAL A 15 12.24 -13.38 -10.61
CA VAL A 15 12.63 -12.05 -11.10
C VAL A 15 12.24 -11.86 -12.56
N GLN A 16 12.33 -12.88 -13.40
CA GLN A 16 11.83 -12.83 -14.77
C GLN A 16 10.32 -12.55 -14.78
N LEU A 17 9.53 -13.27 -13.98
CA LEU A 17 8.08 -13.00 -13.89
C LEU A 17 7.82 -11.59 -13.36
N LEU A 18 8.57 -11.13 -12.35
CA LEU A 18 8.45 -9.76 -11.83
C LEU A 18 8.64 -8.71 -12.93
N SER A 19 9.66 -8.89 -13.78
CA SER A 19 9.90 -8.03 -14.94
C SER A 19 8.70 -8.01 -15.90
N HIS A 20 8.15 -9.18 -16.24
CA HIS A 20 6.95 -9.27 -17.10
C HIS A 20 5.74 -8.58 -16.46
N LEU A 21 5.56 -8.68 -15.14
CA LEU A 21 4.46 -8.01 -14.43
C LEU A 21 4.60 -6.48 -14.49
N HIS A 22 5.82 -5.95 -14.36
CA HIS A 22 6.07 -4.52 -14.50
C HIS A 22 5.81 -4.03 -15.93
N SER A 23 6.26 -4.76 -16.94
CA SER A 23 5.96 -4.46 -18.34
C SER A 23 4.46 -4.52 -18.61
N LEU A 24 3.76 -5.53 -18.09
CA LEU A 24 2.32 -5.69 -18.26
C LEU A 24 1.54 -4.55 -17.60
N ALA A 25 1.91 -4.15 -16.37
CA ALA A 25 1.26 -3.05 -15.66
C ALA A 25 1.41 -1.70 -16.40
N ALA A 26 2.48 -1.54 -17.18
CA ALA A 26 2.73 -0.31 -17.95
C ALA A 26 1.83 -0.19 -19.19
N VAL A 27 1.20 -1.27 -19.67
CA VAL A 27 0.36 -1.26 -20.87
C VAL A 27 -1.01 -0.60 -20.58
N PRO A 28 -1.44 0.44 -21.33
CA PRO A 28 -2.72 1.11 -21.07
C PRO A 28 -3.96 0.21 -21.17
N GLN A 29 -3.89 -0.84 -21.99
CA GLN A 29 -4.99 -1.78 -22.23
C GLN A 29 -5.29 -2.69 -21.02
N THR A 30 -4.41 -2.74 -20.01
CA THR A 30 -4.61 -3.55 -18.79
C THR A 30 -5.32 -2.78 -17.66
N ASN A 31 -5.96 -1.65 -17.97
CA ASN A 31 -6.63 -0.78 -16.99
C ASN A 31 -7.98 -1.34 -16.49
N GLN A 32 -8.01 -2.64 -16.17
CA GLN A 32 -9.15 -3.30 -15.55
C GLN A 32 -8.84 -3.52 -14.06
N ASN A 33 -9.77 -3.15 -13.17
CA ASN A 33 -9.58 -3.22 -11.71
C ASN A 33 -9.03 -4.58 -11.23
N GLN A 34 -9.65 -5.68 -11.66
CA GLN A 34 -9.24 -7.03 -11.24
C GLN A 34 -7.85 -7.41 -11.74
N LEU A 35 -7.52 -7.05 -13.00
CA LEU A 35 -6.23 -7.37 -13.58
C LEU A 35 -5.11 -6.58 -12.91
N HIS A 36 -5.31 -5.27 -12.71
CA HIS A 36 -4.33 -4.41 -12.06
C HIS A 36 -4.05 -4.89 -10.63
N LEU A 37 -5.10 -5.18 -9.84
CA LEU A 37 -4.95 -5.73 -8.49
C LEU A 37 -4.20 -7.08 -8.50
N CYS A 38 -4.51 -7.96 -9.45
CA CYS A 38 -3.85 -9.25 -9.59
C CYS A 38 -2.35 -9.12 -9.89
N VAL A 39 -1.99 -8.25 -10.85
CA VAL A 39 -0.60 -7.98 -11.24
C VAL A 39 0.18 -7.43 -10.07
N GLU A 40 -0.34 -6.40 -9.40
CA GLU A 40 0.35 -5.73 -8.30
C GLU A 40 0.45 -6.64 -7.06
N SER A 41 -0.60 -7.38 -6.73
CA SER A 41 -0.59 -8.39 -5.66
C SER A 41 0.47 -9.47 -5.90
N THR A 42 0.57 -9.94 -7.14
CA THR A 42 1.54 -10.99 -7.50
C THR A 42 2.97 -10.46 -7.45
N ALA A 43 3.20 -9.24 -7.96
CA ALA A 43 4.49 -8.57 -7.85
C ALA A 43 4.91 -8.37 -6.39
N LEU A 44 4.00 -7.89 -5.53
CA LEU A 44 4.26 -7.72 -4.11
C LEU A 44 4.66 -9.03 -3.43
N ARG A 45 3.99 -10.14 -3.77
CA ARG A 45 4.33 -11.49 -3.27
C ARG A 45 5.70 -11.95 -3.76
N LEU A 46 6.03 -11.71 -5.02
CA LEU A 46 7.35 -12.05 -5.57
C LEU A 46 8.45 -11.30 -4.85
N ILE A 47 8.32 -9.98 -4.69
CA ILE A 47 9.29 -9.11 -4.03
C ILE A 47 9.49 -9.55 -2.57
N THR A 48 8.41 -9.63 -1.80
CA THR A 48 8.46 -9.92 -0.36
C THR A 48 8.94 -11.35 -0.05
N ALA A 49 8.81 -12.28 -0.99
CA ALA A 49 9.23 -13.68 -0.83
C ALA A 49 10.66 -13.97 -1.30
N LEU A 50 11.42 -12.98 -1.77
CA LEU A 50 12.84 -13.18 -2.11
C LEU A 50 13.66 -13.48 -0.85
N GLY A 51 14.41 -14.57 -0.85
CA GLY A 51 15.33 -14.94 0.23
C GLY A 51 16.51 -13.96 0.31
N SER A 52 17.05 -13.73 1.51
CA SER A 52 18.11 -12.72 1.72
C SER A 52 19.33 -12.94 0.81
N SER A 53 19.81 -14.18 0.71
CA SER A 53 20.94 -14.56 -0.15
C SER A 53 20.62 -14.60 -1.65
N GLU A 54 19.34 -14.54 -2.02
CA GLU A 54 18.89 -14.59 -3.41
C GLU A 54 18.92 -13.20 -4.05
N VAL A 55 18.72 -12.14 -3.26
CA VAL A 55 18.51 -10.78 -3.77
C VAL A 55 19.70 -10.27 -4.58
N GLN A 56 20.89 -10.21 -3.98
CA GLN A 56 22.09 -9.70 -4.67
C GLN A 56 22.36 -10.39 -6.02
N PRO A 57 22.53 -11.73 -6.08
CA PRO A 57 22.91 -12.39 -7.34
C PRO A 57 21.85 -12.28 -8.44
N GLN A 58 20.59 -12.04 -8.11
CA GLN A 58 19.55 -11.79 -9.11
C GLN A 58 19.56 -10.34 -9.60
N PHE A 59 19.63 -9.35 -8.70
CA PHE A 59 19.51 -7.94 -9.07
C PHE A 59 20.79 -7.37 -9.71
N THR A 60 21.98 -7.88 -9.37
CA THR A 60 23.23 -7.47 -10.03
C THR A 60 23.21 -7.73 -11.54
N ARG A 61 22.43 -8.70 -12.01
CA ARG A 61 22.30 -9.01 -13.46
C ARG A 61 21.59 -7.92 -14.26
N PHE A 62 20.86 -7.04 -13.59
CA PHE A 62 20.05 -5.99 -14.21
C PHE A 62 20.65 -4.59 -14.06
N LEU A 63 21.90 -4.45 -13.61
CA LEU A 63 22.52 -3.12 -13.44
C LEU A 63 22.67 -2.34 -14.74
N SER A 64 22.80 -3.03 -15.89
CA SER A 64 22.84 -2.37 -17.20
C SER A 64 21.50 -1.76 -17.60
N ASP A 65 20.38 -2.34 -17.15
CA ASP A 65 19.04 -1.83 -17.40
C ASP A 65 18.08 -2.16 -16.23
N PRO A 66 18.21 -1.42 -15.11
CA PRO A 66 17.46 -1.73 -13.89
C PRO A 66 15.96 -1.47 -14.06
N LYS A 67 15.56 -0.71 -15.07
CA LYS A 67 14.16 -0.34 -15.32
C LYS A 67 13.27 -1.55 -15.59
N THR A 68 13.85 -2.64 -16.09
CA THR A 68 13.14 -3.88 -16.42
C THR A 68 12.60 -4.62 -15.20
N VAL A 69 13.19 -4.44 -14.01
CA VAL A 69 12.82 -5.16 -12.78
C VAL A 69 12.22 -4.24 -11.71
N LEU A 70 11.90 -2.99 -12.09
CA LEU A 70 11.38 -1.96 -11.21
C LEU A 70 10.01 -1.48 -11.67
N SER A 71 9.18 -1.01 -10.75
CA SER A 71 7.92 -0.37 -11.13
C SER A 71 8.16 1.08 -11.55
N ALA A 72 7.55 1.50 -12.67
CA ALA A 72 7.60 2.89 -13.12
C ALA A 72 6.69 3.82 -12.30
N GLU A 73 5.61 3.30 -11.70
CA GLU A 73 4.55 4.13 -11.07
C GLU A 73 4.09 3.64 -9.69
N SER A 74 4.21 2.34 -9.38
CA SER A 74 3.79 1.81 -8.08
C SER A 74 4.88 2.08 -7.04
N GLU A 75 4.69 3.17 -6.29
CA GLU A 75 5.54 3.52 -5.15
C GLU A 75 5.54 2.37 -4.12
N GLU A 76 4.40 1.74 -3.85
CA GLU A 76 4.26 0.67 -2.87
C GLU A 76 5.11 -0.56 -3.22
N LEU A 77 5.16 -0.97 -4.49
CA LEU A 77 6.02 -2.08 -4.93
C LEU A 77 7.51 -1.72 -4.80
N ASN A 78 7.89 -0.51 -5.22
CA ASN A 78 9.27 -0.06 -5.11
C ASN A 78 9.73 0.09 -3.65
N ARG A 79 8.84 0.55 -2.75
CA ARG A 79 9.07 0.60 -1.31
C ARG A 79 9.20 -0.79 -0.71
N ALA A 80 8.34 -1.73 -1.10
CA ALA A 80 8.44 -3.13 -0.67
C ALA A 80 9.76 -3.77 -1.14
N LEU A 81 10.24 -3.41 -2.33
CA LEU A 81 11.55 -3.84 -2.81
C LEU A 81 12.65 -3.25 -1.94
N ILE A 82 12.65 -1.96 -1.64
CA ILE A 82 13.62 -1.33 -0.73
C ILE A 82 13.65 -2.01 0.64
N LEU A 83 12.50 -2.31 1.25
CA LEU A 83 12.43 -3.06 2.51
C LEU A 83 13.05 -4.45 2.38
N THR A 84 12.85 -5.11 1.24
CA THR A 84 13.45 -6.41 0.93
C THR A 84 14.97 -6.30 0.77
N LEU A 85 15.46 -5.25 0.10
CA LEU A 85 16.90 -4.95 -0.02
C LEU A 85 17.52 -4.68 1.37
N ALA A 86 16.85 -3.89 2.21
CA ALA A 86 17.31 -3.56 3.56
C ALA A 86 17.45 -4.81 4.42
N ARG A 87 16.42 -5.67 4.45
CA ARG A 87 16.50 -6.97 5.16
C ARG A 87 17.58 -7.88 4.58
N ALA A 88 17.65 -8.01 3.25
CA ALA A 88 18.59 -8.91 2.60
C ALA A 88 20.04 -8.52 2.92
N THR A 89 20.37 -7.24 2.74
CA THR A 89 21.72 -6.72 3.01
C THR A 89 22.08 -6.73 4.49
N HIS A 90 21.10 -6.59 5.39
CA HIS A 90 21.29 -6.80 6.83
C HIS A 90 21.61 -8.25 7.16
N VAL A 91 20.78 -9.21 6.71
CA VAL A 91 20.92 -10.63 7.06
C VAL A 91 22.18 -11.27 6.47
N THR A 92 22.64 -10.80 5.31
CA THR A 92 23.86 -11.31 4.68
C THR A 92 25.11 -10.53 5.06
N ASP A 93 25.02 -9.61 6.03
CA ASP A 93 26.12 -8.74 6.46
C ASP A 93 26.81 -8.01 5.30
N PHE A 94 26.05 -7.66 4.26
CA PHE A 94 26.60 -7.18 2.98
C PHE A 94 27.40 -5.88 3.12
N PHE A 95 26.96 -5.00 4.02
CA PHE A 95 27.60 -3.71 4.27
C PHE A 95 28.60 -3.74 5.44
N THR A 96 28.85 -4.90 6.05
CA THR A 96 29.77 -4.99 7.18
C THR A 96 31.20 -4.67 6.70
N GLY A 97 31.78 -3.60 7.23
CA GLY A 97 33.08 -3.06 6.80
C GLY A 97 33.03 -2.08 5.63
N SER A 98 31.83 -1.69 5.15
CA SER A 98 31.64 -0.65 4.15
C SER A 98 30.66 0.41 4.62
N ASP A 99 31.17 1.64 4.79
CA ASP A 99 30.36 2.77 5.25
C ASP A 99 29.59 3.48 4.12
N SER A 100 29.79 3.05 2.88
CA SER A 100 29.28 3.73 1.69
C SER A 100 28.53 2.80 0.76
N ILE A 101 27.41 3.29 0.23
CA ILE A 101 26.65 2.59 -0.81
C ILE A 101 27.32 2.75 -2.19
N GLN A 102 28.30 3.65 -2.33
CA GLN A 102 28.93 3.95 -3.60
C GLN A 102 29.69 2.74 -4.15
N GLY A 103 29.56 2.50 -5.45
CA GLY A 103 30.18 1.35 -6.13
C GLY A 103 29.49 0.01 -5.89
N THR A 104 28.40 -0.02 -5.11
CA THR A 104 27.60 -1.24 -4.89
C THR A 104 26.44 -1.35 -5.89
N TRP A 105 25.99 -2.58 -6.16
CA TRP A 105 24.83 -2.86 -6.99
C TRP A 105 23.54 -2.19 -6.49
N CYS A 106 23.44 -1.93 -5.18
CA CYS A 106 22.28 -1.28 -4.58
C CYS A 106 22.10 0.16 -5.06
N LYS A 107 23.18 0.90 -5.33
CA LYS A 107 23.11 2.33 -5.65
C LYS A 107 22.28 2.59 -6.91
N ASP A 108 22.58 1.91 -8.01
CA ASP A 108 21.92 2.18 -9.30
C ASP A 108 20.46 1.76 -9.28
N ILE A 109 20.14 0.67 -8.57
CA ILE A 109 18.77 0.24 -8.32
C ILE A 109 18.00 1.31 -7.54
N LEU A 110 18.53 1.78 -6.41
CA LEU A 110 17.86 2.80 -5.58
C LEU A 110 17.74 4.15 -6.30
N GLN A 111 18.76 4.57 -7.04
CA GLN A 111 18.72 5.81 -7.82
C GLN A 111 17.61 5.73 -8.89
N THR A 112 17.49 4.58 -9.55
CA THR A 112 16.43 4.37 -10.55
C THR A 112 15.05 4.38 -9.88
N ILE A 113 14.89 3.74 -8.72
CA ILE A 113 13.64 3.80 -7.94
C ILE A 113 13.28 5.25 -7.59
N MET A 114 14.24 6.05 -7.12
CA MET A 114 14.03 7.46 -6.79
C MET A 114 13.64 8.31 -8.01
N SER A 115 14.09 7.93 -9.22
CA SER A 115 13.68 8.62 -10.44
C SER A 115 12.25 8.32 -10.87
N PHE A 116 11.74 7.12 -10.58
CA PHE A 116 10.39 6.69 -10.95
C PHE A 116 9.34 7.05 -9.91
N THR A 117 9.64 6.74 -8.65
CA THR A 117 8.71 6.92 -7.53
C THR A 117 9.47 7.59 -6.39
N PRO A 118 9.75 8.91 -6.48
CA PRO A 118 10.46 9.63 -5.43
C PRO A 118 9.65 9.60 -4.13
N HIS A 119 10.28 9.18 -3.04
CA HIS A 119 9.62 9.06 -1.74
C HIS A 119 10.60 9.17 -0.56
N ASN A 120 10.04 9.45 0.62
CA ASN A 120 10.77 9.47 1.89
C ASN A 120 10.42 8.26 2.76
N TRP A 121 11.30 7.97 3.71
CA TRP A 121 11.07 6.99 4.78
C TRP A 121 10.91 7.69 6.11
N ALA A 122 9.94 7.24 6.91
CA ALA A 122 9.81 7.71 8.29
C ALA A 122 11.06 7.34 9.10
N SER A 123 11.42 8.20 10.05
CA SER A 123 12.63 8.10 10.86
C SER A 123 12.73 6.76 11.58
N HIS A 124 11.62 6.25 12.14
CA HIS A 124 11.56 4.97 12.86
C HIS A 124 11.74 3.75 11.96
N THR A 125 11.45 3.87 10.66
CA THR A 125 11.70 2.79 9.69
C THR A 125 13.13 2.90 9.15
N LEU A 126 13.56 4.12 8.81
CA LEU A 126 14.87 4.38 8.24
C LEU A 126 16.00 4.05 9.23
N SER A 127 15.80 4.30 10.53
CA SER A 127 16.77 3.96 11.57
C SER A 127 17.13 2.47 11.63
N CYS A 128 16.25 1.62 11.09
CA CYS A 128 16.43 0.17 11.10
C CYS A 128 17.10 -0.36 9.82
N PHE A 129 17.37 0.50 8.84
CA PHE A 129 18.09 0.10 7.62
C PHE A 129 19.61 0.04 7.90
N PRO A 130 20.38 -0.75 7.14
CA PRO A 130 21.84 -0.65 7.16
C PRO A 130 22.34 0.79 6.92
N ALA A 131 23.41 1.20 7.62
CA ALA A 131 23.89 2.59 7.62
C ALA A 131 24.12 3.20 6.22
N PRO A 132 24.67 2.46 5.22
CA PRO A 132 24.81 3.00 3.87
C PRO A 132 23.46 3.32 3.18
N LEU A 133 22.41 2.55 3.46
CA LEU A 133 21.07 2.84 2.95
C LEU A 133 20.47 4.08 3.66
N GLN A 134 20.70 4.23 4.96
CA GLN A 134 20.29 5.43 5.69
C GLN A 134 20.91 6.69 5.11
N ALA A 135 22.22 6.65 4.84
CA ALA A 135 22.95 7.76 4.24
C ALA A 135 22.40 8.12 2.86
N PHE A 136 22.08 7.11 2.04
CA PHE A 136 21.47 7.32 0.72
C PHE A 136 20.14 8.09 0.81
N PHE A 137 19.21 7.68 1.66
CA PHE A 137 17.90 8.34 1.77
C PHE A 137 17.97 9.72 2.46
N LYS A 138 18.94 9.94 3.35
CA LYS A 138 19.20 11.28 3.91
C LYS A 138 19.71 12.27 2.87
N GLN A 139 20.52 11.80 1.90
CA GLN A 139 21.04 12.63 0.80
C GLN A 139 20.01 12.89 -0.30
N ASN A 140 19.14 11.92 -0.57
CA ASN A 140 18.12 11.97 -1.63
C ASN A 140 16.72 12.27 -1.05
N ASN A 141 16.61 13.32 -0.22
CA ASN A 141 15.34 13.68 0.39
C ASN A 141 14.39 14.32 -0.63
N VAL A 142 13.10 13.97 -0.55
CA VAL A 142 12.05 14.47 -1.46
C VAL A 142 11.20 15.51 -0.72
N PRO A 143 10.97 16.71 -1.28
CA PRO A 143 10.05 17.67 -0.68
C PRO A 143 8.63 17.08 -0.57
N GLN A 144 8.01 17.23 0.60
CA GLN A 144 6.64 16.79 0.82
C GLN A 144 5.68 17.96 0.85
N GLU A 145 4.48 17.74 0.30
CA GLU A 145 3.38 18.69 0.42
C GLU A 145 3.01 18.86 1.90
N SER A 146 2.80 20.11 2.33
CA SER A 146 2.36 20.37 3.70
C SER A 146 0.93 19.87 3.90
N ARG A 147 0.65 19.30 5.08
CA ARG A 147 -0.69 18.82 5.45
C ARG A 147 -1.76 19.91 5.37
N PHE A 148 -1.39 21.15 5.69
CA PHE A 148 -2.28 22.30 5.57
C PHE A 148 -2.68 22.57 4.11
N ASN A 149 -1.72 22.47 3.19
CA ASN A 149 -2.00 22.61 1.76
C ASN A 149 -2.90 21.48 1.26
N LEU A 150 -2.64 20.23 1.66
CA LEU A 150 -3.50 19.10 1.29
C LEU A 150 -4.95 19.33 1.75
N LYS A 151 -5.15 19.69 3.01
CA LYS A 151 -6.49 20.00 3.54
C LYS A 151 -7.15 21.15 2.77
N LYS A 152 -6.43 22.25 2.56
CA LYS A 152 -6.92 23.41 1.82
C LYS A 152 -7.36 23.02 0.40
N ASN A 153 -6.52 22.27 -0.32
CA ASN A 153 -6.80 21.81 -1.68
C ASN A 153 -8.05 20.92 -1.73
N VAL A 154 -8.20 20.00 -0.77
CA VAL A 154 -9.40 19.15 -0.66
C VAL A 154 -10.66 19.99 -0.43
N GLU A 155 -10.63 20.97 0.48
CA GLU A 155 -11.79 21.82 0.74
C GLU A 155 -12.14 22.73 -0.46
N GLU A 156 -11.14 23.24 -1.18
CA GLU A 156 -11.33 24.04 -2.39
C GLU A 156 -11.94 23.22 -3.53
N GLU A 157 -11.41 22.04 -3.81
CA GLU A 157 -11.94 21.13 -4.83
C GLU A 157 -13.34 20.61 -4.46
N TYR A 158 -13.60 20.36 -3.17
CA TYR A 158 -14.93 19.98 -2.71
C TYR A 158 -15.95 21.12 -2.84
N ARG A 159 -15.53 22.37 -2.62
CA ARG A 159 -16.37 23.54 -2.90
C ARG A 159 -16.68 23.64 -4.40
N LYS A 160 -15.70 23.39 -5.27
CA LYS A 160 -15.93 23.34 -6.73
C LYS A 160 -16.93 22.26 -7.09
N TRP A 161 -16.78 21.04 -6.56
CA TRP A 161 -17.72 19.94 -6.76
C TRP A 161 -19.17 20.35 -6.45
N LYS A 162 -19.41 21.03 -5.32
CA LYS A 162 -20.74 21.50 -4.93
C LYS A 162 -21.29 22.63 -5.80
N SER A 163 -20.42 23.40 -6.46
CA SER A 163 -20.81 24.55 -7.29
C SER A 163 -21.06 24.20 -8.76
N MET A 164 -20.46 23.11 -9.25
CA MET A 164 -20.63 22.67 -10.63
C MET A 164 -21.97 21.97 -10.83
N THR A 165 -22.65 22.27 -11.94
CA THR A 165 -23.98 21.71 -12.26
C THR A 165 -23.97 20.83 -13.52
N ASN A 166 -23.02 21.04 -14.44
CA ASN A 166 -22.90 20.26 -15.66
C ASN A 166 -22.14 18.95 -15.41
N GLU A 167 -22.82 17.81 -15.60
CA GLU A 167 -22.23 16.48 -15.37
C GLU A 167 -20.95 16.23 -16.18
N ASN A 168 -20.91 16.66 -17.45
CA ASN A 168 -19.76 16.40 -18.33
C ASN A 168 -18.52 17.18 -17.89
N ASP A 169 -18.73 18.41 -17.42
CA ASP A 169 -17.65 19.26 -16.92
C ASP A 169 -17.12 18.71 -15.59
N ILE A 170 -18.01 18.25 -14.71
CA ILE A 170 -17.63 17.56 -13.45
C ILE A 170 -16.78 16.33 -13.76
N ILE A 171 -17.28 15.44 -14.63
CA ILE A 171 -16.58 14.20 -14.97
C ILE A 171 -15.21 14.52 -15.55
N THR A 172 -15.11 15.48 -16.46
CA THR A 172 -13.85 15.83 -17.13
C THR A 172 -12.85 16.48 -16.17
N HIS A 173 -13.29 17.40 -15.31
CA HIS A 173 -12.43 18.08 -14.35
C HIS A 173 -11.85 17.11 -13.31
N PHE A 174 -12.71 16.30 -12.68
CA PHE A 174 -12.30 15.42 -11.58
C PHE A 174 -11.66 14.09 -12.03
N SER A 175 -11.65 13.78 -13.33
CA SER A 175 -10.95 12.63 -13.89
C SER A 175 -9.73 13.01 -14.74
N MET A 176 -9.30 14.28 -14.73
CA MET A 176 -8.23 14.75 -15.61
C MET A 176 -6.88 14.15 -15.19
N GLN A 177 -6.17 13.52 -16.14
CA GLN A 177 -4.84 12.98 -15.88
C GLN A 177 -3.84 14.09 -15.56
N GLY A 178 -2.98 13.86 -14.58
CA GLY A 178 -2.00 14.85 -14.10
C GLY A 178 -2.56 15.90 -13.14
N SER A 179 -3.87 15.92 -12.88
CA SER A 179 -4.44 16.73 -11.80
C SER A 179 -4.11 16.13 -10.41
N PRO A 180 -4.15 16.94 -9.34
CA PRO A 180 -3.95 16.44 -7.98
C PRO A 180 -4.94 15.30 -7.65
N PRO A 181 -4.47 14.13 -7.17
CA PRO A 181 -5.29 12.94 -7.03
C PRO A 181 -6.16 12.98 -5.75
N LEU A 182 -7.09 13.92 -5.69
CA LEU A 182 -7.88 14.23 -4.49
C LEU A 182 -9.25 13.55 -4.44
N PHE A 183 -9.65 12.87 -5.53
CA PHE A 183 -11.02 12.41 -5.69
C PHE A 183 -11.53 11.48 -4.57
N LEU A 184 -10.70 10.59 -4.01
CA LEU A 184 -11.10 9.76 -2.87
C LEU A 184 -11.37 10.60 -1.60
N CYS A 185 -10.60 11.67 -1.40
CA CYS A 185 -10.86 12.64 -0.33
C CYS A 185 -12.21 13.35 -0.54
N LEU A 186 -12.58 13.63 -1.80
CA LEU A 186 -13.89 14.23 -2.12
C LEU A 186 -15.03 13.26 -1.83
N LEU A 187 -14.91 11.98 -2.21
CA LEU A 187 -15.94 10.98 -1.89
C LEU A 187 -16.11 10.81 -0.38
N TRP A 188 -15.02 10.82 0.37
CA TRP A 188 -15.07 10.88 1.83
C TRP A 188 -15.85 12.10 2.34
N LYS A 189 -15.56 13.30 1.81
CA LYS A 189 -16.27 14.54 2.18
C LYS A 189 -17.76 14.50 1.83
N MET A 190 -18.12 13.93 0.67
CA MET A 190 -19.52 13.70 0.29
C MET A 190 -20.22 12.81 1.33
N LEU A 191 -19.65 11.64 1.62
CA LEU A 191 -20.21 10.73 2.62
C LEU A 191 -20.30 11.38 4.01
N LEU A 192 -19.35 12.23 4.38
CA LEU A 192 -19.38 12.94 5.66
C LEU A 192 -20.49 13.99 5.76
N GLU A 193 -20.86 14.66 4.66
CA GLU A 193 -21.87 15.72 4.65
C GLU A 193 -23.27 15.20 4.29
N THR A 194 -23.38 14.24 3.37
CA THR A 194 -24.65 13.80 2.76
C THR A 194 -24.95 12.31 2.95
N ASP A 195 -24.06 11.54 3.56
CA ASP A 195 -24.17 10.08 3.74
C ASP A 195 -24.36 9.27 2.43
N HIS A 196 -24.17 9.90 1.26
CA HIS A 196 -24.44 9.30 -0.04
C HIS A 196 -23.49 9.82 -1.14
N ILE A 197 -23.08 8.92 -2.04
CA ILE A 197 -22.33 9.24 -3.26
C ILE A 197 -23.27 9.20 -4.45
N ASN A 198 -23.33 10.30 -5.21
CA ASN A 198 -24.17 10.40 -6.40
C ASN A 198 -23.60 9.56 -7.58
N GLN A 199 -24.42 9.32 -8.61
CA GLN A 199 -24.01 8.54 -9.79
C GLN A 199 -22.81 9.15 -10.53
N ILE A 200 -22.70 10.48 -10.55
CA ILE A 200 -21.59 11.20 -11.17
C ILE A 200 -20.26 10.82 -10.51
N GLY A 201 -20.25 10.65 -9.18
CA GLY A 201 -19.08 10.20 -8.43
C GLY A 201 -18.55 8.85 -8.89
N PHE A 202 -19.44 7.90 -9.17
CA PHE A 202 -19.06 6.59 -9.72
C PHE A 202 -18.55 6.70 -11.17
N ARG A 203 -19.14 7.56 -12.00
CA ARG A 203 -18.65 7.80 -13.38
C ARG A 203 -17.26 8.42 -13.41
N VAL A 204 -16.94 9.31 -12.44
CA VAL A 204 -15.59 9.85 -12.29
C VAL A 204 -14.60 8.74 -11.92
N LEU A 205 -14.93 7.88 -10.95
CA LEU A 205 -14.08 6.73 -10.57
C LEU A 205 -13.81 5.81 -11.76
N GLU A 206 -14.85 5.50 -12.54
CA GLU A 206 -14.72 4.68 -13.75
C GLU A 206 -13.78 5.32 -14.78
N ARG A 207 -13.87 6.64 -14.97
CA ARG A 207 -13.02 7.38 -15.92
C ARG A 207 -11.57 7.54 -15.45
N ILE A 208 -11.32 7.66 -14.14
CA ILE A 208 -9.96 7.64 -13.57
C ILE A 208 -9.29 6.28 -13.87
N GLY A 209 -10.02 5.20 -13.65
CA GLY A 209 -9.56 3.84 -13.89
C GLY A 209 -8.58 3.31 -12.83
N ALA A 210 -8.40 1.99 -12.82
CA ALA A 210 -7.68 1.24 -11.78
C ALA A 210 -6.28 1.79 -11.49
N ARG A 211 -5.51 2.05 -12.55
CA ARG A 211 -4.09 2.41 -12.47
C ARG A 211 -3.87 3.77 -11.82
N ALA A 212 -4.62 4.78 -12.26
CA ALA A 212 -4.52 6.13 -11.69
C ALA A 212 -5.12 6.19 -10.28
N LEU A 213 -6.12 5.35 -9.97
CA LEU A 213 -6.79 5.31 -8.67
C LEU A 213 -5.82 5.08 -7.51
N VAL A 214 -4.72 4.35 -7.71
CA VAL A 214 -3.72 4.10 -6.64
C VAL A 214 -3.10 5.41 -6.12
N ALA A 215 -2.87 6.39 -7.00
CA ALA A 215 -2.40 7.71 -6.56
C ALA A 215 -3.44 8.41 -5.68
N HIS A 216 -4.73 8.27 -5.98
CA HIS A 216 -5.81 8.80 -5.15
C HIS A 216 -5.87 8.10 -3.79
N VAL A 217 -5.64 6.79 -3.73
CA VAL A 217 -5.57 6.06 -2.44
C VAL A 217 -4.40 6.55 -1.59
N ARG A 218 -3.25 6.82 -2.20
CA ARG A 218 -2.05 7.31 -1.49
C ARG A 218 -2.29 8.68 -0.86
N THR A 219 -2.81 9.63 -1.62
CA THR A 219 -3.14 10.97 -1.10
C THR A 219 -4.30 10.92 -0.11
N PHE A 220 -5.26 10.01 -0.32
CA PHE A 220 -6.33 9.76 0.64
C PHE A 220 -5.79 9.23 1.98
N ALA A 221 -4.77 8.37 1.97
CA ALA A 221 -4.12 7.90 3.20
C ALA A 221 -3.51 9.06 4.00
N ASP A 222 -2.82 10.00 3.35
CA ASP A 222 -2.30 11.21 3.99
C ASP A 222 -3.43 12.08 4.57
N PHE A 223 -4.51 12.25 3.80
CA PHE A 223 -5.67 13.03 4.21
C PHE A 223 -6.37 12.41 5.43
N LEU A 224 -6.53 11.10 5.47
CA LEU A 224 -7.09 10.38 6.62
C LEU A 224 -6.27 10.62 7.88
N VAL A 225 -4.94 10.55 7.80
CA VAL A 225 -4.08 10.81 8.96
C VAL A 225 -4.28 12.23 9.47
N TYR A 226 -4.41 13.22 8.58
CA TYR A 226 -4.72 14.60 8.97
C TYR A 226 -6.09 14.73 9.65
N GLU A 227 -7.15 14.19 9.07
CA GLU A 227 -8.52 14.26 9.62
C GLU A 227 -8.61 13.59 11.00
N PHE A 228 -8.00 12.42 11.17
CA PHE A 228 -8.00 11.71 12.44
C PHE A 228 -7.11 12.40 13.50
N SER A 229 -6.01 13.03 13.08
CA SER A 229 -5.13 13.78 13.99
C SER A 229 -5.78 15.08 14.51
N THR A 230 -6.72 15.64 13.75
CA THR A 230 -7.38 16.91 14.08
C THR A 230 -8.81 16.76 14.60
N SER A 231 -9.37 15.54 14.56
CA SER A 231 -10.72 15.27 15.05
C SER A 231 -10.81 15.49 16.57
N ALA A 232 -11.71 16.35 17.00
CA ALA A 232 -12.19 16.33 18.38
C ALA A 232 -12.81 14.95 18.64
N GLY A 233 -12.36 14.24 19.68
CA GLY A 233 -12.74 12.85 19.93
C GLY A 233 -14.25 12.61 20.11
N GLY A 234 -14.64 11.35 20.30
CA GLY A 234 -16.04 10.96 20.57
C GLY A 234 -16.84 10.66 19.30
N GLN A 235 -17.99 11.33 19.11
CA GLN A 235 -18.93 11.03 18.03
C GLN A 235 -18.36 11.29 16.62
N GLN A 236 -17.58 12.37 16.45
CA GLN A 236 -16.97 12.70 15.16
C GLN A 236 -16.00 11.60 14.70
N LEU A 237 -15.16 11.10 15.61
CA LEU A 237 -14.25 9.99 15.32
C LEU A 237 -15.01 8.71 14.95
N ASN A 238 -16.11 8.40 15.64
CA ASN A 238 -16.94 7.25 15.29
C ASN A 238 -17.55 7.40 13.89
N LYS A 239 -18.02 8.59 13.52
CA LYS A 239 -18.56 8.86 12.18
C LYS A 239 -17.50 8.70 11.09
N CYS A 240 -16.28 9.22 11.31
CA CYS A 240 -15.16 8.99 10.39
C CYS A 240 -14.91 7.49 10.19
N ILE A 241 -14.92 6.70 11.26
CA ILE A 241 -14.67 5.26 11.14
C ILE A 241 -15.81 4.53 10.42
N GLU A 242 -17.07 4.93 10.67
CA GLU A 242 -18.22 4.40 9.94
C GLU A 242 -18.09 4.67 8.43
N ILE A 243 -17.81 5.92 8.04
CA ILE A 243 -17.62 6.30 6.64
C ILE A 243 -16.46 5.55 6.00
N LEU A 244 -15.34 5.39 6.73
CA LEU A 244 -14.20 4.64 6.22
C LEU A 244 -14.55 3.18 5.92
N ASN A 245 -15.32 2.56 6.81
CA ASN A 245 -15.81 1.20 6.59
C ASN A 245 -16.82 1.14 5.44
N ASP A 246 -17.71 2.13 5.32
CA ASP A 246 -18.66 2.22 4.21
C ASP A 246 -17.93 2.31 2.87
N MET A 247 -16.86 3.11 2.76
CA MET A 247 -16.06 3.20 1.54
C MET A 247 -15.43 1.86 1.13
N VAL A 248 -15.06 1.03 2.11
CA VAL A 248 -14.42 -0.27 1.87
C VAL A 248 -15.44 -1.39 1.59
N TRP A 249 -16.46 -1.52 2.44
CA TRP A 249 -17.34 -2.70 2.46
C TRP A 249 -18.71 -2.47 1.81
N LYS A 250 -19.25 -1.25 1.91
CA LYS A 250 -20.59 -0.92 1.39
C LYS A 250 -20.52 -0.42 -0.05
N TYR A 251 -19.67 0.57 -0.31
CA TYR A 251 -19.51 1.19 -1.63
C TYR A 251 -18.39 0.55 -2.46
N ASN A 252 -17.49 -0.20 -1.83
CA ASN A 252 -16.40 -0.93 -2.51
C ASN A 252 -15.53 -0.02 -3.39
N ILE A 253 -15.28 1.20 -2.92
CA ILE A 253 -14.49 2.22 -3.62
C ILE A 253 -13.01 1.82 -3.62
N VAL A 254 -12.53 1.26 -2.50
CA VAL A 254 -11.17 0.77 -2.33
C VAL A 254 -11.19 -0.52 -1.53
N THR A 255 -10.34 -1.49 -1.91
CA THR A 255 -10.22 -2.73 -1.15
C THR A 255 -9.46 -2.51 0.16
N LEU A 256 -9.81 -3.28 1.19
CA LEU A 256 -9.18 -3.17 2.52
C LEU A 256 -7.65 -3.30 2.45
N ASP A 257 -7.16 -4.28 1.70
CA ASP A 257 -5.73 -4.56 1.57
C ASP A 257 -4.97 -3.42 0.89
N ARG A 258 -5.56 -2.82 -0.17
CA ARG A 258 -4.97 -1.69 -0.88
C ARG A 258 -4.84 -0.48 0.04
N LEU A 259 -5.90 -0.15 0.77
CA LEU A 259 -5.91 0.98 1.69
C LEU A 259 -4.89 0.80 2.81
N ILE A 260 -4.86 -0.37 3.46
CA ILE A 260 -3.90 -0.63 4.53
C ILE A 260 -2.47 -0.64 4.01
N LEU A 261 -2.21 -1.19 2.82
CA LEU A 261 -0.88 -1.16 2.22
C LEU A 261 -0.41 0.29 2.01
N CYS A 262 -1.25 1.16 1.46
CA CYS A 262 -0.91 2.57 1.28
C CYS A 262 -0.67 3.28 2.62
N LEU A 263 -1.50 3.05 3.65
CA LEU A 263 -1.31 3.58 5.00
C LEU A 263 0.03 3.13 5.62
N ALA A 264 0.34 1.84 5.54
CA ALA A 264 1.56 1.26 6.11
C ALA A 264 2.84 1.73 5.41
N MET A 265 2.74 2.16 4.15
CA MET A 265 3.85 2.66 3.33
C MET A 265 4.03 4.18 3.43
N ARG A 266 3.31 4.89 4.30
CA ARG A 266 3.48 6.33 4.49
C ARG A 266 4.72 6.67 5.32
N SER A 267 5.19 7.91 5.19
CA SER A 267 6.37 8.43 5.90
C SER A 267 6.00 9.43 7.01
N HIS A 268 4.89 9.19 7.71
CA HIS A 268 4.48 10.03 8.84
C HIS A 268 5.47 9.92 10.00
N GLU A 269 5.56 10.97 10.81
CA GLU A 269 6.47 11.06 11.95
C GLU A 269 5.72 11.23 13.27
N GLY A 270 6.30 10.74 14.36
CA GLY A 270 5.79 10.94 15.73
C GLY A 270 4.31 10.55 15.90
N ASN A 271 3.51 11.48 16.41
CA ASN A 271 2.08 11.26 16.66
C ASN A 271 1.28 10.94 15.39
N GLU A 272 1.70 11.45 14.22
CA GLU A 272 1.00 11.14 12.97
C GLU A 272 1.19 9.68 12.56
N ALA A 273 2.39 9.12 12.78
CA ALA A 273 2.62 7.71 12.54
C ALA A 273 1.74 6.85 13.46
N GLN A 274 1.60 7.25 14.74
CA GLN A 274 0.69 6.59 15.67
C GLN A 274 -0.76 6.64 15.20
N VAL A 275 -1.23 7.80 14.73
CA VAL A 275 -2.58 7.94 14.14
C VAL A 275 -2.74 7.07 12.90
N CYS A 276 -1.75 7.02 12.01
CA CYS A 276 -1.77 6.16 10.83
C CYS A 276 -1.93 4.67 11.22
N TYR A 277 -1.12 4.18 12.16
CA TYR A 277 -1.23 2.80 12.64
C TYR A 277 -2.53 2.54 13.42
N PHE A 278 -3.04 3.55 14.11
CA PHE A 278 -4.35 3.49 14.76
C PHE A 278 -5.49 3.35 13.74
N ILE A 279 -5.45 4.08 12.62
CA ILE A 279 -6.41 3.91 11.51
C ILE A 279 -6.36 2.47 10.97
N ILE A 280 -5.16 1.91 10.77
CA ILE A 280 -4.99 0.51 10.35
C ILE A 280 -5.63 -0.45 11.35
N GLN A 281 -5.39 -0.26 12.65
CA GLN A 281 -5.99 -1.07 13.70
C GLN A 281 -7.52 -0.99 13.68
N LEU A 282 -8.08 0.22 13.50
CA LEU A 282 -9.52 0.43 13.43
C LEU A 282 -10.14 -0.28 12.23
N LEU A 283 -9.52 -0.20 11.06
CA LEU A 283 -9.97 -0.89 9.84
C LEU A 283 -10.00 -2.41 9.99
N LEU A 284 -9.03 -2.98 10.71
CA LEU A 284 -8.90 -4.43 10.89
C LEU A 284 -9.79 -4.99 12.00
N LEU A 285 -9.90 -4.26 13.11
CA LEU A 285 -10.44 -4.81 14.36
C LEU A 285 -11.78 -4.21 14.78
N LYS A 286 -12.10 -2.97 14.41
CA LYS A 286 -13.35 -2.35 14.84
C LYS A 286 -14.58 -2.95 14.12
N PRO A 287 -14.66 -2.98 12.78
CA PRO A 287 -15.77 -3.64 12.10
C PRO A 287 -15.71 -5.17 12.32
N ASN A 288 -16.86 -5.81 12.19
CA ASN A 288 -16.94 -7.27 12.23
C ASN A 288 -16.62 -7.90 10.86
N ASP A 289 -16.72 -7.13 9.77
CA ASP A 289 -16.57 -7.62 8.39
C ASP A 289 -15.29 -8.41 8.16
N PHE A 290 -14.14 -7.80 8.47
CA PHE A 290 -12.85 -8.46 8.28
C PHE A 290 -12.64 -9.62 9.25
N ARG A 291 -12.95 -9.43 10.53
CA ARG A 291 -12.76 -10.44 11.58
C ARG A 291 -13.58 -11.70 11.31
N ASN A 292 -14.85 -11.55 10.93
CA ASN A 292 -15.72 -12.68 10.60
C ASN A 292 -15.18 -13.41 9.38
N ARG A 293 -14.83 -12.70 8.30
CA ARG A 293 -14.28 -13.31 7.08
C ARG A 293 -12.99 -14.08 7.35
N VAL A 294 -12.09 -13.55 8.19
CA VAL A 294 -10.86 -14.26 8.60
C VAL A 294 -11.19 -15.50 9.44
N SER A 295 -12.04 -15.35 10.45
CA SER A 295 -12.46 -16.43 11.34
C SER A 295 -13.06 -17.60 10.56
N ASP A 296 -14.03 -17.31 9.69
CA ASP A 296 -14.71 -18.30 8.87
C ASP A 296 -13.75 -18.96 7.87
N PHE A 297 -12.87 -18.17 7.23
CA PHE A 297 -11.88 -18.73 6.30
C PHE A 297 -10.92 -19.69 6.99
N VAL A 298 -10.34 -19.32 8.13
CA VAL A 298 -9.37 -20.14 8.86
C VAL A 298 -10.01 -21.39 9.45
N LYS A 299 -11.25 -21.28 9.92
CA LYS A 299 -11.97 -22.41 10.52
C LYS A 299 -12.31 -23.49 9.50
N GLU A 300 -12.71 -23.10 8.28
CA GLU A 300 -13.26 -24.02 7.28
C GLU A 300 -12.22 -24.51 6.24
N ASN A 301 -11.07 -23.83 6.12
CA ASN A 301 -10.04 -24.12 5.10
C ASN A 301 -8.70 -24.53 5.72
N ALA A 302 -7.95 -25.35 4.99
CA ALA A 302 -6.57 -25.72 5.34
C ALA A 302 -5.58 -25.24 4.25
N PRO A 303 -4.33 -24.92 4.59
CA PRO A 303 -3.35 -24.39 3.63
C PRO A 303 -2.72 -25.44 2.70
N GLU A 304 -2.79 -26.74 3.03
CA GLU A 304 -2.23 -27.86 2.25
C GLU A 304 -3.07 -28.16 1.00
N HIS A 305 -3.12 -27.19 0.08
CA HIS A 305 -3.95 -27.25 -1.13
C HIS A 305 -3.66 -28.48 -2.02
N TRP A 306 -2.44 -29.02 -1.97
CA TRP A 306 -2.03 -30.20 -2.72
C TRP A 306 -2.59 -31.53 -2.16
N LEU A 307 -3.12 -31.51 -0.93
CA LEU A 307 -3.78 -32.66 -0.30
C LEU A 307 -5.31 -32.60 -0.41
N GLN A 308 -5.86 -31.50 -0.93
CA GLN A 308 -7.30 -31.26 -0.96
C GLN A 308 -7.91 -31.60 -2.31
N SER A 309 -8.98 -32.39 -2.30
CA SER A 309 -9.79 -32.68 -3.50
C SER A 309 -10.98 -31.73 -3.68
N ASP A 310 -11.37 -30.99 -2.62
CA ASP A 310 -12.59 -30.18 -2.56
C ASP A 310 -12.33 -28.67 -2.43
N TRP A 311 -11.10 -28.21 -2.70
CA TRP A 311 -10.70 -26.79 -2.58
C TRP A 311 -11.67 -25.85 -3.32
N HIS A 312 -12.05 -26.18 -4.56
CA HIS A 312 -12.93 -25.31 -5.36
C HIS A 312 -14.30 -25.13 -4.71
N THR A 313 -14.87 -26.19 -4.15
CA THR A 313 -16.15 -26.15 -3.44
C THR A 313 -16.04 -25.23 -2.23
N LYS A 314 -15.03 -25.40 -1.38
CA LYS A 314 -14.81 -24.54 -0.20
C LYS A 314 -14.57 -23.08 -0.57
N HIS A 315 -13.79 -22.84 -1.61
CA HIS A 315 -13.53 -21.51 -2.16
C HIS A 315 -14.82 -20.83 -2.67
N MET A 316 -15.69 -21.57 -3.37
CA MET A 316 -16.98 -21.04 -3.81
C MET A 316 -17.93 -20.79 -2.64
N THR A 317 -17.93 -21.64 -1.62
CA THR A 317 -18.71 -21.41 -0.38
C THR A 317 -18.31 -20.11 0.29
N TYR A 318 -17.00 -19.86 0.43
CA TYR A 318 -16.49 -18.60 0.99
C TYR A 318 -16.91 -17.37 0.16
N HIS A 319 -16.81 -17.42 -1.17
CA HIS A 319 -17.21 -16.28 -2.01
C HIS A 319 -18.72 -16.04 -2.05
N LYS A 320 -19.53 -17.08 -1.81
CA LYS A 320 -20.99 -16.93 -1.68
C LYS A 320 -21.40 -16.30 -0.35
N SER A 321 -20.71 -16.62 0.74
CA SER A 321 -20.97 -16.03 2.06
C SER A 321 -20.38 -14.62 2.20
N ALA A 322 -19.29 -14.35 1.50
CA ALA A 322 -18.63 -13.05 1.46
C ALA A 322 -18.38 -12.63 0.00
N PRO A 323 -19.28 -11.84 -0.61
CA PRO A 323 -19.12 -11.37 -1.98
C PRO A 323 -17.74 -10.71 -2.21
N PRO A 324 -17.15 -10.89 -3.41
CA PRO A 324 -15.75 -10.64 -3.71
C PRO A 324 -15.34 -9.17 -3.71
N SER A 325 -16.20 -8.26 -3.25
CA SER A 325 -15.79 -6.88 -3.05
C SER A 325 -14.71 -6.72 -1.97
N ALA A 326 -14.42 -7.79 -1.23
CA ALA A 326 -13.21 -7.89 -0.42
C ALA A 326 -12.71 -9.33 -0.24
N LEU A 327 -11.39 -9.49 -0.44
CA LEU A 327 -10.45 -10.54 0.03
C LEU A 327 -9.90 -11.56 -1.00
N PRO A 328 -8.68 -12.13 -0.78
CA PRO A 328 -7.82 -12.08 0.42
C PRO A 328 -6.34 -11.70 0.15
N LEU A 329 -5.91 -10.52 0.61
CA LEU A 329 -4.47 -10.17 0.78
C LEU A 329 -4.06 -9.93 2.23
N CYS A 330 -5.00 -9.92 3.17
CA CYS A 330 -4.73 -9.55 4.55
C CYS A 330 -3.83 -10.55 5.31
N PHE A 331 -3.68 -11.79 4.87
CA PHE A 331 -2.82 -12.77 5.53
C PHE A 331 -1.31 -12.52 5.41
N ARG A 332 -0.86 -11.60 4.55
CA ARG A 332 0.57 -11.21 4.45
C ARG A 332 0.83 -9.71 4.51
N LEU A 333 -0.21 -8.89 4.55
CA LEU A 333 -0.09 -7.57 5.16
C LEU A 333 0.42 -7.69 6.59
N SER A 334 0.10 -8.77 7.31
CA SER A 334 0.78 -9.11 8.56
C SER A 334 2.29 -9.25 8.40
N LEU A 335 2.86 -9.74 7.30
CA LEU A 335 4.31 -9.85 7.13
C LEU A 335 4.97 -8.52 6.78
N LEU A 336 4.31 -7.65 6.00
CA LEU A 336 4.79 -6.29 5.71
C LEU A 336 4.61 -5.36 6.91
N ILE A 337 3.48 -5.46 7.60
CA ILE A 337 3.19 -4.77 8.85
C ILE A 337 4.06 -5.35 9.97
N SER A 338 4.36 -6.66 10.01
CA SER A 338 5.37 -7.23 10.90
C SER A 338 6.77 -6.84 10.47
N LEU A 339 7.10 -6.65 9.20
CA LEU A 339 8.41 -6.10 8.83
C LEU A 339 8.52 -4.63 9.27
N SER A 340 7.48 -3.81 9.09
CA SER A 340 7.50 -2.43 9.60
C SER A 340 7.46 -2.38 11.13
N LEU A 341 6.67 -3.24 11.80
CA LEU A 341 6.50 -3.32 13.27
C LEU A 341 7.66 -4.03 13.97
N SER A 342 8.21 -5.10 13.40
CA SER A 342 9.37 -5.80 13.98
C SER A 342 10.62 -4.95 13.89
N LEU A 343 10.74 -4.07 12.88
CA LEU A 343 11.78 -3.03 12.86
C LEU A 343 11.52 -1.97 13.94
N THR A 344 10.26 -1.62 14.25
CA THR A 344 9.94 -0.62 15.30
C THR A 344 10.04 -1.15 16.73
N LEU A 345 9.70 -2.41 16.97
CA LEU A 345 9.63 -3.01 18.32
C LEU A 345 10.99 -3.49 18.86
N THR A 346 12.02 -3.60 18.01
CA THR A 346 13.38 -3.91 18.48
C THR A 346 14.06 -2.76 19.23
N HIS A 347 13.48 -1.55 19.21
CA HIS A 347 14.10 -0.36 19.84
C HIS A 347 13.42 0.11 21.14
N THR A 348 12.30 -0.49 21.56
CA THR A 348 11.57 -0.10 22.78
C THR A 348 11.88 -0.98 24.00
N HIS A 349 12.75 -1.99 23.89
CA HIS A 349 13.07 -2.88 25.01
C HIS A 349 14.16 -2.39 25.98
N THR A 350 14.63 -1.14 25.88
CA THR A 350 15.64 -0.61 26.82
C THR A 350 15.13 0.38 27.86
N HIS A 351 13.85 0.78 27.88
CA HIS A 351 13.33 1.59 28.99
C HIS A 351 11.87 1.27 29.32
N THR A 352 11.68 0.29 30.20
CA THR A 352 10.46 0.17 31.02
C THR A 352 10.50 1.18 32.17
N PRO A 353 9.46 2.00 32.34
CA PRO A 353 8.94 2.28 33.67
C PRO A 353 7.63 1.53 33.85
N HIS A 354 7.57 0.73 34.91
CA HIS A 354 6.34 0.17 35.43
C HIS A 354 5.30 1.28 35.68
N ILE A 355 4.14 1.17 35.04
CA ILE A 355 2.90 1.74 35.58
C ILE A 355 1.90 0.60 35.63
N ALA A 356 1.63 0.17 36.86
CA ALA A 356 0.65 -0.83 37.22
C ALA A 356 -0.77 -0.28 37.00
N PHE A 357 -1.69 -1.19 36.69
CA PHE A 357 -3.14 -1.00 36.77
C PHE A 357 -3.60 -0.61 38.17
#